data_AF-A0A225UTD9-F1
#
_entry.id   AF-A0A225UTD9-F1
#
_cell.length_a   1.000
_cell.length_b   1.000
_cell.length_c   1.000
_cell.angle_alpha   90.00
_cell.angle_beta   90.00
_cell.angle_gamma   90.00
#
_symmetry.space_group_name_H-M   'P 1'
#
loop_
_entity.id
_entity.type
_entity.pdbx_description
1 polymer ?
#
loop_
_entity_poly.entity_id
_entity_poly.type
_entity_poly.pdbx_seq_one_letter_code
_entity_poly.pdbx_strand_id
1 'polypeptide(L)'
;MFDEDDIPEKELPVMLSVGTFVGEMDDLMFGVVNPTLDVMRIKASYVHDLDSAAVLCPVVEPSEEEPFRSLVVKWMTIDVPLQSTNLVKCRDFVYIEATGILHFANGDRVGYHLLHSINFPQTKPLPNKIRGNLSVFGFFRQIEENVIDNFASGIVDPGGDIMRFLLIPAAAEALLSATNYVYCGQMKKLSWMLQRRHSSYERQTQTRSTEECVMCTKKTRHGKLRGIGKSTCKMCYGCVCYPCKIRRRISFIALDGELIQRKITFCAKCVSTATRCDAQDAARDQATGYDAYKALSTSSQSNTVESSMFE
;
A
#
# COMPACT_ATOMS: atom_id res chain seq x y z
N MET A 1 15.10 -2.76 -45.44
CA MET A 1 16.17 -2.48 -44.48
C MET A 1 15.90 -1.06 -44.05
N PHE A 2 15.14 -0.90 -42.97
CA PHE A 2 14.89 0.42 -42.41
C PHE A 2 16.07 0.68 -41.48
N ASP A 3 16.79 1.76 -41.74
CA ASP A 3 17.90 2.19 -40.90
C ASP A 3 17.37 2.41 -39.47
N GLU A 4 17.88 1.62 -38.51
CA GLU A 4 17.56 1.74 -37.08
C GLU A 4 18.20 3.01 -36.45
N ASP A 5 18.96 3.78 -37.24
CA ASP A 5 19.85 4.85 -36.77
C ASP A 5 19.23 6.27 -36.76
N ASP A 6 17.92 6.42 -36.98
CA ASP A 6 17.28 7.76 -37.01
C ASP A 6 16.08 7.87 -36.04
N ILE A 7 16.16 7.19 -34.89
CA ILE A 7 15.26 7.48 -33.77
C ILE A 7 15.83 8.71 -33.04
N PRO A 8 15.18 9.89 -33.11
CA PRO A 8 15.67 11.05 -32.39
C PRO A 8 15.77 10.72 -30.90
N GLU A 9 16.96 10.90 -30.34
CA GLU A 9 17.23 10.66 -28.93
C GLU A 9 16.31 11.57 -28.11
N LYS A 10 15.37 10.97 -27.37
CA LYS A 10 14.44 11.73 -26.54
C LYS A 10 15.20 12.22 -25.31
N GLU A 11 15.31 13.53 -25.14
CA GLU A 11 15.81 14.13 -23.89
C GLU A 11 14.79 13.93 -22.75
N LEU A 12 14.83 12.76 -22.13
CA LEU A 12 13.98 12.41 -20.99
C LEU A 12 14.67 12.82 -19.68
N PRO A 13 13.96 13.50 -18.76
CA PRO A 13 14.53 13.84 -17.47
C PRO A 13 14.77 12.57 -16.65
N VAL A 14 15.98 12.45 -16.10
CA VAL A 14 16.30 11.44 -15.07
C VAL A 14 15.91 12.02 -13.72
N MET A 15 15.07 11.28 -12.99
CA MET A 15 14.66 11.64 -11.65
C MET A 15 15.46 10.81 -10.64
N LEU A 16 15.98 11.48 -9.60
CA LEU A 16 16.72 10.86 -8.51
C LEU A 16 16.02 11.18 -7.18
N SER A 17 15.78 10.16 -6.38
CA SER A 17 15.24 10.27 -5.02
C SER A 17 16.20 9.59 -4.05
N VAL A 18 16.81 10.39 -3.19
CA VAL A 18 17.77 9.93 -2.16
C VAL A 18 17.40 10.53 -0.82
N GLY A 19 17.61 9.75 0.25
CA GLY A 19 17.32 10.19 1.60
C GLY A 19 16.96 9.02 2.50
N THR A 20 16.31 9.31 3.62
CA THR A 20 15.96 8.30 4.62
C THR A 20 14.46 8.27 4.89
N PHE A 21 13.92 7.08 5.11
CA PHE A 21 12.56 6.87 5.60
C PHE A 21 12.57 6.43 7.06
N VAL A 22 11.50 6.78 7.80
CA VAL A 22 11.32 6.35 9.19
C VAL A 22 10.55 5.04 9.22
N GLY A 23 11.15 4.00 9.80
CA GLY A 23 10.53 2.71 10.06
C GLY A 23 11.43 1.51 9.80
N GLU A 24 10.81 0.35 9.67
CA GLU A 24 11.50 -0.93 9.47
C GLU A 24 11.37 -1.38 8.02
N MET A 25 12.45 -1.95 7.47
CA MET A 25 12.53 -2.35 6.07
C MET A 25 11.48 -3.42 5.73
N ASP A 26 11.15 -4.31 6.67
CA ASP A 26 10.12 -5.32 6.44
C ASP A 26 8.71 -4.70 6.38
N ASP A 27 8.44 -3.62 7.12
CA ASP A 27 7.21 -2.84 6.96
C ASP A 27 7.16 -2.18 5.58
N LEU A 28 8.28 -1.60 5.14
CA LEU A 28 8.39 -1.01 3.80
C LEU A 28 8.11 -2.06 2.73
N MET A 29 8.81 -3.20 2.77
CA MET A 29 8.67 -4.26 1.77
C MET A 29 7.28 -4.90 1.79
N PHE A 30 6.64 -5.00 2.95
CA PHE A 30 5.24 -5.45 3.04
C PHE A 30 4.26 -4.43 2.46
N GLY A 31 4.56 -3.13 2.59
CA GLY A 31 3.85 -2.05 1.92
C GLY A 31 3.96 -2.13 0.40
N VAL A 32 5.18 -2.37 -0.09
CA VAL A 32 5.53 -2.45 -1.53
C VAL A 32 4.86 -3.62 -2.23
N VAL A 33 4.95 -4.83 -1.67
CA VAL A 33 4.50 -6.07 -2.33
C VAL A 33 2.98 -6.09 -2.54
N ASN A 34 2.57 -6.33 -3.79
CA ASN A 34 1.18 -6.20 -4.26
C ASN A 34 0.88 -7.14 -5.45
N PRO A 35 1.00 -8.46 -5.29
CA PRO A 35 0.98 -9.39 -6.43
C PRO A 35 -0.40 -9.53 -7.09
N THR A 36 -1.49 -9.27 -6.37
CA THR A 36 -2.88 -9.40 -6.84
C THR A 36 -3.57 -8.05 -6.97
N LEU A 37 -4.67 -7.99 -7.73
CA LEU A 37 -5.47 -6.77 -7.90
C LEU A 37 -5.99 -6.25 -6.55
N ASP A 38 -6.45 -7.14 -5.66
CA ASP A 38 -6.93 -6.76 -4.34
C ASP A 38 -5.84 -6.12 -3.48
N VAL A 39 -4.65 -6.75 -3.42
CA VAL A 39 -3.53 -6.18 -2.64
C VAL A 39 -3.04 -4.87 -3.28
N MET A 40 -3.12 -4.75 -4.60
CA MET A 40 -2.81 -3.52 -5.32
C MET A 40 -3.79 -2.39 -4.98
N ARG A 41 -5.10 -2.66 -4.90
CA ARG A 41 -6.11 -1.69 -4.42
C ARG A 41 -5.86 -1.28 -2.97
N ILE A 42 -5.51 -2.24 -2.11
CA ILE A 42 -5.15 -1.95 -0.72
C ILE A 42 -3.91 -1.04 -0.66
N LYS A 43 -2.86 -1.32 -1.45
CA LYS A 43 -1.67 -0.46 -1.55
C LYS A 43 -2.03 0.96 -1.98
N ALA A 44 -2.74 1.11 -3.09
CA ALA A 44 -3.15 2.40 -3.63
C ALA A 44 -3.93 3.25 -2.61
N SER A 45 -4.76 2.61 -1.76
CA SER A 45 -5.54 3.29 -0.72
C SER A 45 -4.72 3.97 0.39
N TYR A 46 -3.44 3.62 0.53
CA TYR A 46 -2.52 4.18 1.53
C TYR A 46 -1.36 4.95 0.93
N VAL A 47 -0.94 4.59 -0.28
CA VAL A 47 0.24 5.15 -0.95
C VAL A 47 -0.12 6.33 -1.84
N HIS A 48 -1.30 6.28 -2.48
CA HIS A 48 -1.79 7.26 -3.46
C HIS A 48 -0.86 7.40 -4.69
N ASP A 49 -0.32 6.27 -5.17
CA ASP A 49 0.61 6.20 -6.30
C ASP A 49 -0.06 5.94 -7.66
N LEU A 50 -1.34 5.54 -7.67
CA LEU A 50 -2.03 5.03 -8.85
C LEU A 50 -3.46 5.53 -8.95
N ASP A 51 -3.93 5.75 -10.18
CA ASP A 51 -5.29 6.13 -10.51
C ASP A 51 -6.14 4.88 -10.87
N SER A 52 -5.85 4.25 -12.02
CA SER A 52 -6.41 2.96 -12.40
C SER A 52 -5.32 1.91 -12.57
N ALA A 53 -5.63 0.65 -12.29
CA ALA A 53 -4.67 -0.44 -12.44
C ALA A 53 -5.29 -1.81 -12.71
N ALA A 54 -4.49 -2.68 -13.34
CA ALA A 54 -4.81 -4.09 -13.54
C ALA A 54 -3.57 -4.97 -13.37
N VAL A 55 -3.76 -6.16 -12.80
CA VAL A 55 -2.78 -7.25 -12.85
C VAL A 55 -3.03 -8.06 -14.11
N LEU A 56 -2.04 -8.13 -14.99
CA LEU A 56 -2.16 -8.83 -16.27
C LEU A 56 -1.66 -10.28 -16.18
N CYS A 57 -0.51 -10.50 -15.55
CA CYS A 57 0.07 -11.84 -15.43
C CYS A 57 1.03 -11.92 -14.23
N PRO A 58 0.76 -12.76 -13.22
CA PRO A 58 1.77 -13.11 -12.24
C PRO A 58 2.82 -14.03 -12.89
N VAL A 59 4.10 -13.66 -12.77
CA VAL A 59 5.22 -14.45 -13.31
C VAL A 59 5.94 -15.19 -12.18
N VAL A 60 6.16 -14.49 -11.06
CA VAL A 60 6.66 -15.06 -9.80
C VAL A 60 5.75 -14.58 -8.68
N GLU A 61 5.13 -15.52 -7.98
CA GLU A 61 4.30 -15.25 -6.81
C GLU A 61 5.14 -15.33 -5.52
N PRO A 62 4.80 -14.54 -4.48
CA PRO A 62 5.43 -14.68 -3.17
C PRO A 62 5.26 -16.08 -2.59
N SER A 63 6.26 -16.54 -1.84
CA SER A 63 6.20 -17.82 -1.11
C SER A 63 6.30 -17.61 0.41
N GLU A 64 6.19 -18.69 1.18
CA GLU A 64 6.42 -18.65 2.62
C GLU A 64 7.87 -18.29 2.96
N GLU A 65 8.85 -18.72 2.17
CA GLU A 65 10.28 -18.43 2.38
C GLU A 65 10.66 -17.03 1.89
N GLU A 66 10.09 -16.60 0.77
CA GLU A 66 10.37 -15.31 0.13
C GLU A 66 9.08 -14.46 -0.01
N PRO A 67 8.47 -14.01 1.11
CA PRO A 67 7.14 -13.39 1.08
C PRO A 67 7.11 -11.98 0.47
N PHE A 68 8.27 -11.36 0.24
CA PHE A 68 8.40 -10.08 -0.45
C PHE A 68 8.80 -10.22 -1.92
N ARG A 69 9.11 -11.44 -2.38
CA ARG A 69 9.56 -11.68 -3.75
C ARG A 69 8.36 -11.79 -4.67
N SER A 70 8.26 -10.88 -5.64
CA SER A 70 7.24 -10.97 -6.67
C SER A 70 7.74 -10.44 -8.01
N LEU A 71 7.17 -10.96 -9.10
CA LEU A 71 7.38 -10.48 -10.45
C LEU A 71 6.05 -10.55 -11.20
N VAL A 72 5.50 -9.39 -11.57
CA VAL A 72 4.13 -9.32 -12.10
C VAL A 72 4.07 -8.34 -13.26
N VAL A 73 3.43 -8.74 -14.35
CA VAL A 73 3.08 -7.85 -15.46
C VAL A 73 1.79 -7.11 -15.13
N LYS A 74 1.83 -5.79 -15.22
CA LYS A 74 0.75 -4.90 -14.80
C LYS A 74 0.47 -3.83 -15.85
N TRP A 75 -0.73 -3.28 -15.74
CA TRP A 75 -1.15 -2.08 -16.43
C TRP A 75 -1.56 -1.02 -15.40
N MET A 76 -1.25 0.25 -15.66
CA MET A 76 -1.71 1.36 -14.84
C MET A 76 -1.93 2.65 -15.63
N THR A 77 -2.70 3.56 -15.04
CA THR A 77 -2.67 4.99 -15.35
C THR A 77 -2.08 5.77 -14.19
N ILE A 78 -1.42 6.87 -14.53
CA ILE A 78 -0.93 7.86 -13.57
C ILE A 78 -1.78 9.11 -13.77
N ASP A 79 -2.21 9.73 -12.68
CA ASP A 79 -2.90 11.01 -12.74
C ASP A 79 -1.88 12.12 -13.08
N VAL A 80 -2.17 12.91 -14.10
CA VAL A 80 -1.38 14.09 -14.44
C VAL A 80 -2.23 15.34 -14.24
N PRO A 81 -1.66 16.45 -13.74
CA PRO A 81 -2.45 17.66 -13.55
C PRO A 81 -3.17 18.07 -14.85
N LEU A 82 -4.42 18.51 -14.71
CA LEU A 82 -5.34 18.85 -15.80
C LEU A 82 -5.90 17.67 -16.61
N GLN A 83 -5.64 16.41 -16.23
CA GLN A 83 -6.24 15.24 -16.91
C GLN A 83 -7.78 15.29 -16.94
N SER A 84 -8.42 15.75 -15.86
CA SER A 84 -9.89 15.91 -15.78
C SER A 84 -10.48 17.01 -16.68
N THR A 85 -9.63 17.89 -17.24
CA THR A 85 -10.07 19.00 -18.10
C THR A 85 -10.17 18.62 -19.58
N ASN A 86 -9.84 17.38 -19.95
CA ASN A 86 -9.69 16.89 -21.33
C ASN A 86 -8.65 17.64 -22.19
N LEU A 87 -7.91 18.60 -21.62
CA LEU A 87 -6.80 19.30 -22.30
C LEU A 87 -5.55 18.41 -22.41
N VAL A 88 -5.42 17.42 -21.52
CA VAL A 88 -4.29 16.50 -21.43
C VAL A 88 -4.83 15.08 -21.54
N LYS A 89 -4.40 14.33 -22.55
CA LYS A 89 -4.79 12.91 -22.69
C LYS A 89 -4.22 12.08 -21.54
N CYS A 90 -4.99 11.09 -21.07
CA CYS A 90 -4.53 10.14 -20.06
C CYS A 90 -3.37 9.29 -20.60
N ARG A 91 -2.37 9.02 -19.75
CA ARG A 91 -1.24 8.15 -20.08
C ARG A 91 -1.43 6.78 -19.41
N ASP A 92 -1.20 5.73 -20.18
CA ASP A 92 -1.19 4.36 -19.68
C ASP A 92 0.19 3.73 -19.81
N PHE A 93 0.49 2.78 -18.93
CA PHE A 93 1.76 2.07 -18.89
C PHE A 93 1.49 0.58 -18.76
N VAL A 94 2.19 -0.21 -19.56
CA VAL A 94 2.32 -1.66 -19.37
C VAL A 94 3.74 -1.91 -18.92
N TYR A 95 3.89 -2.60 -17.79
CA TYR A 95 5.18 -2.76 -17.15
C TYR A 95 5.27 -4.07 -16.39
N ILE A 96 6.51 -4.50 -16.16
CA ILE A 96 6.83 -5.53 -15.18
C ILE A 96 7.19 -4.85 -13.87
N GLU A 97 6.57 -5.29 -12.77
CA GLU A 97 6.92 -4.88 -11.40
C GLU A 97 7.63 -6.04 -10.72
N ALA A 98 8.83 -5.77 -10.19
CA ALA A 98 9.63 -6.72 -9.44
C ALA A 98 9.89 -6.21 -8.03
N THR A 99 9.75 -7.08 -7.04
CA THR A 99 10.03 -6.78 -5.63
C THR A 99 10.79 -7.92 -4.99
N GLY A 100 11.55 -7.64 -3.94
CA GLY A 100 12.22 -8.69 -3.16
C GLY A 100 13.31 -8.12 -2.27
N ILE A 101 14.10 -9.03 -1.69
CA ILE A 101 15.23 -8.69 -0.82
C ILE A 101 16.46 -9.44 -1.32
N LEU A 102 17.55 -8.69 -1.50
CA LEU A 102 18.86 -9.20 -1.85
C LEU A 102 19.71 -9.32 -0.59
N HIS A 103 20.54 -10.36 -0.55
CA HIS A 103 21.57 -10.55 0.48
C HIS A 103 22.93 -10.55 -0.22
N PHE A 104 23.74 -9.55 0.09
CA PHE A 104 25.06 -9.39 -0.51
C PHE A 104 26.13 -10.08 0.34
N ALA A 105 27.26 -10.43 -0.28
CA ALA A 105 28.36 -11.12 0.38
C ALA A 105 29.01 -10.31 1.52
N ASN A 106 28.83 -8.99 1.52
CA ASN A 106 29.27 -8.09 2.59
C ASN A 106 28.31 -8.09 3.80
N GLY A 107 27.23 -8.88 3.76
CA GLY A 107 26.22 -8.96 4.81
C GLY A 107 25.07 -7.95 4.64
N ASP A 108 25.12 -7.07 3.63
CA ASP A 108 24.03 -6.13 3.40
C ASP A 108 22.76 -6.86 2.98
N ARG A 109 21.65 -6.45 3.60
CA ARG A 109 20.30 -6.85 3.24
C ARG A 109 19.61 -5.65 2.59
N VAL A 110 19.20 -5.78 1.34
CA VAL A 110 18.68 -4.66 0.54
C VAL A 110 17.35 -5.04 -0.10
N GLY A 111 16.29 -4.34 0.27
CA GLY A 111 15.01 -4.41 -0.43
C GLY A 111 15.09 -3.72 -1.80
N TYR A 112 14.38 -4.25 -2.79
CA TYR A 112 14.27 -3.61 -4.09
C TYR A 112 12.81 -3.52 -4.57
N HIS A 113 12.54 -2.49 -5.36
CA HIS A 113 11.29 -2.30 -6.07
C HIS A 113 11.60 -1.74 -7.46
N LEU A 114 11.24 -2.47 -8.50
CA LEU A 114 11.57 -2.12 -9.88
C LEU A 114 10.31 -2.14 -10.73
N LEU A 115 10.14 -1.12 -11.56
CA LEU A 115 9.11 -1.03 -12.58
C LEU A 115 9.80 -0.77 -13.91
N HIS A 116 9.54 -1.60 -14.91
CA HIS A 116 10.09 -1.41 -16.24
C HIS A 116 9.02 -1.69 -17.30
N SER A 117 8.81 -0.74 -18.21
CA SER A 117 7.83 -0.90 -19.28
C SER A 117 8.22 -2.01 -20.24
N ILE A 118 7.23 -2.83 -20.61
CA ILE A 118 7.41 -3.93 -21.55
C ILE A 118 6.30 -3.89 -22.60
N ASN A 119 6.58 -4.43 -23.79
CA ASN A 119 5.64 -4.44 -24.90
C ASN A 119 5.48 -5.86 -25.43
N PHE A 120 4.23 -6.29 -25.62
CA PHE A 120 3.89 -7.55 -26.26
C PHE A 120 2.63 -7.40 -27.14
N PRO A 121 2.40 -8.30 -28.13
CA PRO A 121 1.30 -8.16 -29.10
C PRO A 121 -0.11 -8.01 -28.50
N GLN A 122 -0.31 -8.55 -27.30
CA GLN A 122 -1.59 -8.52 -26.58
C GLN A 122 -1.86 -7.17 -25.90
N THR A 123 -0.85 -6.32 -25.69
CA THR A 123 -0.98 -5.00 -25.04
C THR A 123 -1.08 -3.86 -26.03
N LYS A 124 -2.04 -3.96 -26.94
CA LYS A 124 -2.31 -2.90 -27.91
C LYS A 124 -2.68 -1.59 -27.18
N PRO A 125 -2.31 -0.42 -27.73
CA PRO A 125 -2.73 0.86 -27.18
C PRO A 125 -4.26 0.94 -27.06
N LEU A 126 -4.74 1.47 -25.94
CA LEU A 126 -6.17 1.67 -25.70
C LEU A 126 -6.67 2.94 -26.40
N PRO A 127 -7.92 2.97 -26.88
CA PRO A 127 -8.49 4.19 -27.44
C PRO A 127 -8.48 5.31 -26.39
N ASN A 128 -8.21 6.54 -26.83
CA ASN A 128 -8.15 7.75 -25.99
C ASN A 128 -7.04 7.76 -24.90
N LYS A 129 -6.09 6.83 -24.92
CA LYS A 129 -4.90 6.86 -24.06
C LYS A 129 -3.63 6.97 -24.89
N ILE A 130 -2.59 7.58 -24.32
CA ILE A 130 -1.24 7.62 -24.89
C ILE A 130 -0.38 6.63 -24.10
N ARG A 131 0.23 5.65 -24.78
CA ARG A 131 1.13 4.67 -24.17
C ARG A 131 2.46 5.33 -23.84
N GLY A 132 2.73 5.51 -22.54
CA GLY A 132 4.04 5.89 -22.04
C GLY A 132 4.93 4.67 -21.77
N ASN A 133 6.21 4.93 -21.56
CA ASN A 133 7.17 3.96 -21.02
C ASN A 133 7.83 4.52 -19.77
N LEU A 134 8.25 3.64 -18.87
CA LEU A 134 9.03 4.01 -17.69
C LEU A 134 10.09 2.96 -17.39
N SER A 135 11.13 3.39 -16.70
CA SER A 135 12.08 2.50 -16.06
C SER A 135 12.49 3.15 -14.75
N VAL A 136 12.00 2.60 -13.64
CA VAL A 136 12.17 3.13 -12.29
C VAL A 136 12.63 2.00 -11.39
N PHE A 137 13.60 2.28 -10.53
CA PHE A 137 13.99 1.36 -9.48
C PHE A 137 14.17 2.11 -8.16
N GLY A 138 13.97 1.40 -7.06
CA GLY A 138 14.26 1.81 -5.71
C GLY A 138 14.96 0.69 -4.96
N PHE A 139 15.99 1.06 -4.21
CA PHE A 139 16.70 0.21 -3.27
C PHE A 139 16.56 0.79 -1.87
N PHE A 140 16.31 -0.10 -0.91
CA PHE A 140 16.06 0.24 0.48
C PHE A 140 16.99 -0.58 1.37
N ARG A 141 17.64 0.07 2.33
CA ARG A 141 18.56 -0.60 3.26
C ARG A 141 18.33 -0.11 4.67
N GLN A 142 18.12 -1.03 5.62
CA GLN A 142 18.07 -0.67 7.04
C GLN A 142 19.48 -0.28 7.49
N ILE A 143 19.68 0.97 7.92
CA ILE A 143 20.99 1.44 8.40
C ILE A 143 21.03 1.55 9.93
N GLU A 144 19.90 1.86 10.57
CA GLU A 144 19.73 1.89 12.02
C GLU A 144 18.29 1.49 12.37
N GLU A 145 17.97 1.25 13.65
CA GLU A 145 16.59 1.02 14.10
C GLU A 145 15.70 2.21 13.69
N ASN A 146 14.55 1.94 13.07
CA ASN A 146 13.64 2.94 12.50
C ASN A 146 14.24 3.85 11.40
N VAL A 147 15.41 3.55 10.82
CA VAL A 147 16.02 4.35 9.74
C VAL A 147 16.36 3.48 8.53
N ILE A 148 15.65 3.75 7.43
CA ILE A 148 15.85 3.09 6.13
C ILE A 148 16.50 4.09 5.18
N ASP A 149 17.65 3.75 4.62
CA ASP A 149 18.29 4.46 3.53
C ASP A 149 17.58 4.13 2.21
N ASN A 150 17.29 5.15 1.41
CA ASN A 150 16.58 5.04 0.14
C ASN A 150 17.44 5.60 -0.99
N PHE A 151 17.58 4.80 -2.04
CA PHE A 151 18.13 5.22 -3.31
C PHE A 151 17.21 4.77 -4.44
N ALA A 152 16.57 5.71 -5.11
CA ALA A 152 15.70 5.43 -6.25
C ALA A 152 16.01 6.35 -7.42
N SER A 153 15.95 5.81 -8.63
CA SER A 153 16.16 6.56 -9.85
C SER A 153 15.25 6.04 -10.95
N GLY A 154 14.88 6.92 -11.87
CA GLY A 154 14.10 6.47 -13.02
C GLY A 154 13.90 7.51 -14.09
N ILE A 155 13.33 7.04 -15.19
CA ILE A 155 13.03 7.81 -16.39
C ILE A 155 11.58 7.50 -16.77
N VAL A 156 10.86 8.53 -17.22
CA VAL A 156 9.50 8.41 -17.75
C VAL A 156 9.43 9.02 -19.13
N ASP A 157 9.10 8.21 -20.13
CA ASP A 157 8.72 8.63 -21.47
C ASP A 157 7.18 8.74 -21.54
N PRO A 158 6.62 9.94 -21.72
CA PRO A 158 5.16 10.13 -21.78
C PRO A 158 4.51 9.58 -23.06
N GLY A 159 5.29 9.07 -24.03
CA GLY A 159 4.78 8.45 -25.27
C GLY A 159 4.20 9.41 -26.31
N GLY A 160 4.23 10.71 -26.02
CA GLY A 160 3.71 11.79 -26.85
C GLY A 160 3.82 13.13 -26.11
N ASP A 161 3.38 14.21 -26.74
CA ASP A 161 3.63 15.55 -26.22
C ASP A 161 2.91 15.82 -24.89
N ILE A 162 3.69 16.21 -23.89
CA ILE A 162 3.22 16.73 -22.61
C ILE A 162 4.15 17.87 -22.21
N MET A 163 3.58 18.92 -21.65
CA MET A 163 4.38 20.04 -21.18
C MET A 163 5.24 19.59 -19.99
N ARG A 164 6.55 19.83 -20.04
CA ARG A 164 7.51 19.40 -18.99
C ARG A 164 7.07 19.83 -17.59
N PHE A 165 6.44 21.01 -17.44
CA PHE A 165 5.97 21.50 -16.15
C PHE A 165 4.83 20.65 -15.54
N LEU A 166 4.13 19.84 -16.33
CA LEU A 166 3.13 18.88 -15.85
C LEU A 166 3.76 17.53 -15.52
N LEU A 167 4.67 17.06 -16.39
CA LEU A 167 5.30 15.74 -16.25
C LEU A 167 6.26 15.65 -15.06
N ILE A 168 7.12 16.66 -14.87
CA ILE A 168 8.17 16.63 -13.85
C ILE A 168 7.58 16.54 -12.44
N PRO A 169 6.59 17.36 -12.05
CA PRO A 169 5.95 17.23 -10.74
C PRO A 169 5.27 15.87 -10.55
N ALA A 170 4.53 15.36 -11.55
CA ALA A 170 3.87 14.06 -11.45
C ALA A 170 4.87 12.91 -11.26
N ALA A 171 6.00 12.94 -11.99
CA ALA A 171 7.07 11.96 -11.81
C ALA A 171 7.77 12.08 -10.44
N ALA A 172 7.94 13.30 -9.93
CA ALA A 172 8.49 13.54 -8.60
C ALA A 172 7.55 13.01 -7.49
N GLU A 173 6.25 13.30 -7.60
CA GLU A 173 5.22 12.80 -6.69
C GLU A 173 5.15 11.27 -6.69
N ALA A 174 5.24 10.64 -7.86
CA ALA A 174 5.30 9.18 -7.97
C ALA A 174 6.50 8.59 -7.20
N LEU A 175 7.69 9.20 -7.29
CA LEU A 175 8.86 8.77 -6.50
C LEU A 175 8.70 9.06 -5.00
N LEU A 176 8.12 10.21 -4.65
CA LEU A 176 7.89 10.60 -3.25
C LEU A 176 6.81 9.74 -2.56
N SER A 177 5.91 9.11 -3.33
CA SER A 177 4.91 8.16 -2.81
C SER A 177 5.55 7.01 -2.02
N ALA A 178 6.82 6.67 -2.29
CA ALA A 178 7.58 5.67 -1.55
C ALA A 178 7.68 5.97 -0.04
N THR A 179 7.57 7.25 0.36
CA THR A 179 7.52 7.65 1.78
C THR A 179 6.32 7.06 2.53
N ASN A 180 5.27 6.63 1.81
CA ASN A 180 4.07 6.00 2.37
C ASN A 180 4.16 4.47 2.46
N TYR A 181 5.20 3.83 1.93
CA TYR A 181 5.31 2.36 1.93
C TYR A 181 5.36 1.76 3.33
N VAL A 182 6.14 2.35 4.24
CA VAL A 182 6.17 1.92 5.65
C VAL A 182 4.78 2.00 6.28
N TYR A 183 4.08 3.12 6.08
CA TYR A 183 2.73 3.30 6.61
C TYR A 183 1.73 2.28 6.04
N CYS A 184 1.83 2.00 4.73
CA CYS A 184 1.03 0.96 4.08
C CYS A 184 1.27 -0.41 4.72
N GLY A 185 2.52 -0.82 4.93
CA GLY A 185 2.87 -2.06 5.62
C GLY A 185 2.30 -2.12 7.03
N GLN A 186 2.43 -1.04 7.80
CA GLN A 186 1.85 -0.96 9.14
C GLN A 186 0.33 -1.10 9.16
N MET A 187 -0.38 -0.51 8.18
CA MET A 187 -1.84 -0.67 8.07
C MET A 187 -2.23 -2.09 7.63
N LYS A 188 -1.47 -2.72 6.73
CA LYS A 188 -1.63 -4.14 6.38
C LYS A 188 -1.43 -5.04 7.61
N LYS A 189 -0.38 -4.83 8.41
CA LYS A 189 -0.15 -5.56 9.69
C LYS A 189 -1.31 -5.37 10.66
N LEU A 190 -1.82 -4.15 10.77
CA LEU A 190 -2.94 -3.85 11.67
C LEU A 190 -4.22 -4.58 11.23
N SER A 191 -4.48 -4.70 9.91
CA SER A 191 -5.58 -5.52 9.37
C SER A 191 -5.36 -7.01 9.66
N TRP A 192 -4.16 -7.51 9.40
CA TRP A 192 -3.76 -8.90 9.67
C TRP A 192 -4.00 -9.31 11.13
N MET A 193 -3.50 -8.52 12.08
CA MET A 193 -3.74 -8.79 13.49
C MET A 193 -5.22 -8.70 13.87
N LEU A 194 -5.95 -7.73 13.29
CA LEU A 194 -7.37 -7.52 13.59
C LEU A 194 -8.19 -8.77 13.20
N GLN A 195 -7.94 -9.32 12.01
CA GLN A 195 -8.63 -10.51 11.52
C GLN A 195 -8.29 -11.76 12.34
N ARG A 196 -7.02 -11.96 12.71
CA ARG A 196 -6.61 -13.10 13.56
C ARG A 196 -7.23 -13.04 14.96
N ARG A 197 -7.37 -11.84 15.53
CA ARG A 197 -8.01 -11.66 16.85
C ARG A 197 -9.53 -11.77 16.77
N HIS A 198 -10.14 -11.34 15.68
CA HIS A 198 -11.57 -11.50 15.45
C HIS A 198 -11.99 -12.97 15.44
N SER A 199 -11.29 -13.80 14.66
CA SER A 199 -11.56 -15.24 14.55
C SER A 199 -11.31 -16.01 15.85
N SER A 200 -10.47 -15.47 16.74
CA SER A 200 -10.22 -16.01 18.08
C SER A 200 -11.29 -15.57 19.08
N TYR A 201 -11.81 -14.35 18.97
CA TYR A 201 -12.83 -13.80 19.86
C TYR A 201 -14.23 -14.36 19.56
N GLU A 202 -14.60 -14.60 18.30
CA GLU A 202 -15.85 -15.28 17.96
C GLU A 202 -15.96 -16.68 18.59
N ARG A 203 -14.82 -17.34 18.85
CA ARG A 203 -14.76 -18.64 19.55
C ARG A 203 -14.79 -18.53 21.07
N GLN A 204 -14.54 -17.34 21.63
CA GLN A 204 -14.52 -17.07 23.07
C GLN A 204 -15.60 -16.04 23.40
N THR A 205 -16.85 -16.47 23.37
CA THR A 205 -17.94 -15.64 23.89
C THR A 205 -17.76 -15.38 25.38
N GLN A 206 -17.85 -14.08 25.71
CA GLN A 206 -18.04 -13.48 27.04
C GLN A 206 -16.93 -13.68 28.06
N THR A 207 -16.08 -12.66 28.25
CA THR A 207 -15.66 -12.27 29.60
C THR A 207 -15.42 -10.76 29.74
N ARG A 208 -16.20 -10.19 30.67
CA ARG A 208 -16.01 -8.93 31.42
C ARG A 208 -15.80 -7.65 30.59
N SER A 209 -16.91 -6.97 30.31
CA SER A 209 -16.95 -5.51 30.15
C SER A 209 -16.40 -4.84 31.42
N THR A 210 -15.09 -4.66 31.51
CA THR A 210 -14.51 -3.78 32.52
C THR A 210 -14.88 -2.34 32.17
N GLU A 211 -15.53 -1.62 33.09
CA GLU A 211 -15.85 -0.20 32.90
C GLU A 211 -14.60 0.69 32.88
N GLU A 212 -13.43 0.10 33.14
CA GLU A 212 -12.14 0.76 33.21
C GLU A 212 -11.40 0.72 31.87
N CYS A 213 -10.73 1.81 31.54
CA CYS A 213 -9.95 1.91 30.33
C CYS A 213 -8.73 0.97 30.38
N VAL A 214 -8.53 0.15 29.34
CA VAL A 214 -7.40 -0.79 29.26
C VAL A 214 -6.01 -0.15 29.20
N MET A 215 -5.94 1.17 28.98
CA MET A 215 -4.67 1.91 28.91
C MET A 215 -4.33 2.63 30.21
N CYS A 216 -5.31 3.30 30.83
CA CYS A 216 -5.06 4.18 31.97
C CYS A 216 -5.84 3.80 33.23
N THR A 217 -6.57 2.68 33.20
CA THR A 217 -7.41 2.13 34.28
C THR A 217 -8.50 3.06 34.84
N LYS A 218 -8.62 4.29 34.30
CA LYS A 218 -9.69 5.22 34.66
C LYS A 218 -11.05 4.66 34.28
N LYS A 219 -12.00 4.72 35.22
CA LYS A 219 -13.41 4.41 34.97
C LYS A 219 -13.96 5.30 33.86
N THR A 220 -14.51 4.68 32.83
CA THR A 220 -15.12 5.37 31.70
C THR A 220 -16.51 5.84 32.09
N ARG A 221 -16.63 7.12 32.47
CA ARG A 221 -17.92 7.70 32.87
C ARG A 221 -18.89 7.66 31.68
N HIS A 222 -20.12 7.21 31.93
CA HIS A 222 -21.24 7.44 31.04
C HIS A 222 -21.53 8.95 31.00
N GLY A 223 -20.95 9.67 30.04
CA GLY A 223 -21.40 11.04 29.76
C GLY A 223 -22.88 11.02 29.39
N LYS A 224 -23.68 11.96 29.94
CA LYS A 224 -25.12 12.09 29.65
C LYS A 224 -25.44 12.30 28.16
N LEU A 225 -24.43 12.62 27.35
CA LEU A 225 -24.51 12.64 25.88
C LEU A 225 -24.12 11.27 25.31
N ARG A 226 -25.12 10.51 24.87
CA ARG A 226 -25.01 9.19 24.25
C ARG A 226 -24.06 9.26 23.03
N GLY A 227 -22.80 8.86 23.17
CA GLY A 227 -21.89 8.64 22.03
C GLY A 227 -20.49 9.28 22.07
N ILE A 228 -20.16 10.16 23.02
CA ILE A 228 -18.86 10.90 22.98
C ILE A 228 -17.77 10.31 23.93
N GLY A 229 -18.13 9.52 24.94
CA GLY A 229 -17.24 9.23 26.07
C GLY A 229 -16.45 7.91 26.08
N LYS A 230 -17.00 6.82 25.56
CA LYS A 230 -16.38 5.47 25.64
C LYS A 230 -16.42 4.78 24.29
N SER A 231 -15.32 4.10 23.95
CA SER A 231 -15.21 3.26 22.76
C SER A 231 -14.58 1.93 23.13
N THR A 232 -14.57 1.00 22.19
CA THR A 232 -14.01 -0.34 22.37
C THR A 232 -12.88 -0.51 21.37
N CYS A 233 -11.71 -0.93 21.84
CA CYS A 233 -10.63 -1.32 20.94
C CYS A 233 -11.07 -2.57 20.17
N LYS A 234 -11.10 -2.52 18.85
CA LYS A 234 -11.54 -3.66 18.03
C LYS A 234 -10.53 -4.82 17.96
N MET A 235 -9.31 -4.63 18.47
CA MET A 235 -8.27 -5.66 18.55
C MET A 235 -8.35 -6.50 19.83
N CYS A 236 -8.44 -5.85 20.99
CA CYS A 236 -8.49 -6.52 22.30
C CYS A 236 -9.87 -6.52 22.96
N TYR A 237 -10.87 -5.92 22.31
CA TYR A 237 -12.25 -5.75 22.81
C TYR A 237 -12.37 -5.01 24.17
N GLY A 238 -11.28 -4.40 24.63
CA GLY A 238 -11.24 -3.63 25.87
C GLY A 238 -11.84 -2.23 25.75
N CYS A 239 -12.35 -1.72 26.87
CA CYS A 239 -12.86 -0.35 26.95
C CYS A 239 -11.73 0.69 26.81
N VAL A 240 -11.96 1.75 26.05
CA VAL A 240 -11.00 2.82 25.81
C VAL A 240 -11.66 4.19 26.02
N CYS A 241 -11.07 5.00 26.91
CA CYS A 241 -11.51 6.37 27.15
C CYS A 241 -11.11 7.30 25.99
N TYR A 242 -11.72 8.49 25.91
CA TYR A 242 -11.46 9.45 24.84
C TYR A 242 -9.97 9.79 24.63
N PRO A 243 -9.15 10.08 25.67
CA PRO A 243 -7.73 10.39 25.48
C PRO A 243 -6.87 9.19 25.04
N CYS A 244 -7.31 7.96 25.30
CA CYS A 244 -6.56 6.76 24.98
C CYS A 244 -7.00 6.11 23.65
N LYS A 245 -8.03 6.66 22.99
CA LYS A 245 -8.55 6.13 21.73
C LYS A 245 -7.66 6.57 20.57
N ILE A 246 -7.25 5.62 19.75
CA ILE A 246 -6.58 5.88 18.48
C ILE A 246 -7.50 5.40 17.37
N ARG A 247 -7.76 6.25 16.38
CA ARG A 247 -8.56 5.88 15.21
C ARG A 247 -7.64 5.71 14.02
N ARG A 248 -7.72 4.56 13.36
CA ARG A 248 -7.04 4.28 12.09
C ARG A 248 -8.08 3.97 11.03
N ARG A 249 -7.82 4.42 9.81
CA ARG A 249 -8.62 4.05 8.63
C ARG A 249 -8.02 2.75 8.08
N ILE A 250 -8.78 1.67 8.12
CA ILE A 250 -8.35 0.35 7.61
C ILE A 250 -9.17 0.05 6.37
N SER A 251 -8.46 -0.21 5.28
CA SER A 251 -9.00 -0.60 3.98
C SER A 251 -9.27 -2.10 3.93
N PHE A 252 -10.41 -2.47 3.34
CA PHE A 252 -10.82 -3.85 3.10
C PHE A 252 -11.38 -3.99 1.68
N ILE A 253 -11.36 -5.21 1.15
CA ILE A 253 -12.11 -5.57 -0.05
C ILE A 253 -13.43 -6.20 0.39
N ALA A 254 -14.54 -5.60 -0.05
CA ALA A 254 -15.89 -6.08 0.20
C ALA A 254 -16.23 -7.31 -0.67
N LEU A 255 -17.37 -7.95 -0.41
CA LEU A 255 -17.78 -9.18 -1.11
C LEU A 255 -18.11 -8.94 -2.60
N ASP A 256 -18.50 -7.72 -2.94
CA ASP A 256 -18.70 -7.25 -4.32
C ASP A 256 -17.39 -6.86 -5.01
N GLY A 257 -16.25 -6.95 -4.32
CA GLY A 257 -14.93 -6.58 -4.83
C GLY A 257 -14.58 -5.12 -4.62
N GLU A 258 -15.46 -4.30 -4.02
CA GLU A 258 -15.22 -2.88 -3.83
C GLU A 258 -14.25 -2.61 -2.68
N LEU A 259 -13.43 -1.56 -2.84
CA LEU A 259 -12.55 -1.08 -1.79
C LEU A 259 -13.36 -0.26 -0.79
N ILE A 260 -13.39 -0.69 0.46
CA ILE A 260 -14.04 0.05 1.55
C ILE A 260 -13.03 0.46 2.61
N GLN A 261 -13.17 1.68 3.14
CA GLN A 261 -12.33 2.16 4.23
C GLN A 261 -13.15 2.36 5.50
N ARG A 262 -12.75 1.70 6.60
CA ARG A 262 -13.45 1.79 7.88
C ARG A 262 -12.59 2.50 8.92
N LYS A 263 -13.19 3.46 9.62
CA LYS A 263 -12.54 4.12 10.77
C LYS A 263 -12.67 3.25 12.01
N ILE A 264 -11.60 2.53 12.35
CA ILE A 264 -11.57 1.56 13.45
C ILE A 264 -10.87 2.16 14.67
N THR A 265 -11.42 1.90 15.85
CA THR A 265 -10.84 2.35 17.13
C THR A 265 -9.93 1.27 17.74
N PHE A 266 -8.74 1.69 18.16
CA PHE A 266 -7.73 0.89 18.83
C PHE A 266 -7.27 1.58 20.12
N CYS A 267 -6.70 0.81 21.05
CA CYS A 267 -5.93 1.35 22.15
C CYS A 267 -4.45 1.47 21.75
N ALA A 268 -3.68 2.35 22.41
CA ALA A 268 -2.26 2.55 22.09
C ALA A 268 -1.42 1.29 22.25
N LYS A 269 -1.74 0.42 23.21
CA LYS A 269 -1.05 -0.87 23.38
C LYS A 269 -1.19 -1.74 22.14
N CYS A 270 -2.41 -1.92 21.61
CA CYS A 270 -2.62 -2.74 20.41
C CYS A 270 -1.98 -2.14 19.16
N VAL A 271 -2.02 -0.81 18.99
CA VAL A 271 -1.33 -0.15 17.87
C VAL A 271 0.18 -0.36 17.98
N SER A 272 0.76 -0.16 19.17
CA SER A 272 2.19 -0.37 19.40
C SER A 272 2.61 -1.83 19.18
N THR A 273 1.81 -2.79 19.64
CA THR A 273 2.05 -4.21 19.36
C THR A 273 2.02 -4.50 17.86
N ALA A 274 1.07 -3.91 17.11
CA ALA A 274 1.02 -4.07 15.66
C ALA A 274 2.24 -3.44 14.97
N THR A 275 2.63 -2.24 15.36
CA THR A 275 3.83 -1.57 14.82
C THR A 275 5.09 -2.39 15.06
N ARG A 276 5.25 -3.01 16.23
CA ARG A 276 6.44 -3.81 16.61
C ARG A 276 6.41 -5.26 16.13
N CYS A 277 5.29 -5.74 15.60
CA CYS A 277 5.20 -7.08 15.02
C CYS A 277 6.10 -7.16 13.79
N ASP A 278 6.78 -8.28 13.58
CA ASP A 278 7.51 -8.50 12.34
C ASP A 278 6.51 -8.55 11.17
N ALA A 279 6.79 -7.80 10.10
CA ALA A 279 5.97 -7.79 8.91
C ALA A 279 6.12 -9.07 8.09
N GLN A 280 7.23 -9.80 8.26
CA GLN A 280 7.43 -11.09 7.59
C GLN A 280 6.33 -12.08 7.93
N ASP A 281 5.93 -12.21 9.20
CA ASP A 281 4.86 -13.14 9.60
C ASP A 281 3.56 -12.86 8.84
N ALA A 282 3.16 -11.58 8.77
CA ALA A 282 1.96 -11.17 8.04
C ALA A 282 2.12 -11.37 6.52
N ALA A 283 3.32 -11.15 5.99
CA ALA A 283 3.61 -11.33 4.58
C ALA A 283 3.63 -12.81 4.17
N ARG A 284 4.14 -13.72 5.01
CA ARG A 284 4.09 -15.17 4.81
C ARG A 284 2.66 -15.69 4.82
N ASP A 285 1.87 -15.28 5.81
CA ASP A 285 0.45 -15.60 5.86
C ASP A 285 -0.25 -15.11 4.58
N GLN A 286 0.02 -13.88 4.12
CA GLN A 286 -0.55 -13.37 2.86
C GLN A 286 -0.09 -14.18 1.63
N ALA A 287 1.20 -14.56 1.56
CA ALA A 287 1.75 -15.37 0.48
C ALA A 287 1.11 -16.77 0.40
N THR A 288 0.77 -17.34 1.56
CA THR A 288 0.08 -18.65 1.66
C THR A 288 -1.45 -18.55 1.52
N GLY A 289 -1.99 -17.38 1.19
CA GLY A 289 -3.41 -17.16 0.86
C GLY A 289 -4.28 -16.64 2.02
N TYR A 290 -3.69 -16.20 3.14
CA TYR A 290 -4.45 -15.54 4.20
C TYR A 290 -4.79 -14.08 3.84
N ASP A 291 -5.98 -13.88 3.30
CA ASP A 291 -6.48 -12.58 2.84
C ASP A 291 -7.01 -11.71 4.00
N ALA A 292 -6.12 -11.20 4.84
CA ALA A 292 -6.48 -10.33 5.96
C ALA A 292 -7.20 -9.02 5.60
N TYR A 293 -7.21 -8.66 4.32
CA TYR A 293 -7.90 -7.48 3.81
C TYR A 293 -9.34 -7.77 3.36
N LYS A 294 -9.78 -9.04 3.29
CA LYS A 294 -11.18 -9.35 2.96
C LYS A 294 -12.09 -8.99 4.13
N ALA A 295 -13.16 -8.25 3.83
CA ALA A 295 -14.15 -7.90 4.83
C ALA A 295 -14.91 -9.15 5.27
N LEU A 296 -14.90 -9.47 6.58
CA LEU A 296 -15.81 -10.46 7.13
C LEU A 296 -17.24 -9.91 7.07
N SER A 297 -18.19 -10.78 6.72
CA SER A 297 -19.62 -10.47 6.51
C SER A 297 -20.37 -10.04 7.78
N THR A 298 -19.72 -9.96 8.94
CA THR A 298 -20.34 -9.67 10.24
C THR A 298 -19.88 -8.33 10.83
N SER A 299 -20.31 -7.21 10.25
CA SER A 299 -20.15 -5.90 10.90
C SER A 299 -21.34 -4.97 10.65
N SER A 300 -22.52 -5.40 11.08
CA SER A 300 -23.66 -4.52 11.33
C SER A 300 -23.48 -3.78 12.65
N GLN A 301 -22.48 -2.90 12.79
CA GLN A 301 -22.41 -1.95 13.89
C GLN A 301 -21.83 -0.62 13.42
N SER A 302 -22.72 0.38 13.37
CA SER A 302 -22.52 1.84 13.24
C SER A 302 -21.07 2.33 13.13
N ASN A 303 -20.47 2.15 11.95
CA ASN A 303 -19.29 2.89 11.54
C ASN A 303 -19.67 3.65 10.26
N THR A 304 -19.31 4.92 10.19
CA THR A 304 -19.45 5.70 8.95
C THR A 304 -18.60 5.04 7.88
N VAL A 305 -19.26 4.45 6.89
CA VAL A 305 -18.66 3.92 5.67
C VAL A 305 -18.46 5.12 4.77
N GLU A 306 -17.21 5.49 4.50
CA GLU A 306 -16.89 6.34 3.35
C GLU A 306 -16.54 5.37 2.22
N SER A 307 -17.40 5.34 1.19
CA SER A 307 -17.06 4.69 -0.07
C SER A 307 -16.11 5.62 -0.81
N SER A 308 -14.89 5.17 -1.09
CA SER A 308 -14.05 5.83 -2.08
C SER A 308 -14.49 5.32 -3.45
N MET A 309 -15.20 6.15 -4.21
CA MET A 309 -15.42 5.89 -5.63
C MET A 309 -14.06 5.93 -6.33
N PHE A 310 -13.50 4.76 -6.59
CA PHE A 310 -12.48 4.56 -7.60
C PHE A 310 -13.21 3.91 -8.78
N GLU A 311 -13.64 4.73 -9.73
CA GLU A 311 -14.07 4.27 -11.06
C GLU A 311 -12.88 4.19 -12.01
#